data_AF-A0A8H7XHG9-F1
#
_entry.id   AF-A0A8H7XHG9-F1
#
_cell.length_a   1.000
_cell.length_b   1.000
_cell.length_c   1.000
_cell.angle_alpha   90.00
_cell.angle_beta   90.00
_cell.angle_gamma   90.00
#
_symmetry.space_group_name_H-M   'P 1'
#
loop_
_entity.id
_entity.type
_entity.pdbx_description
1 polymer ?
#
loop_
_entity_poly.entity_id
_entity_poly.type
_entity_poly.pdbx_seq_one_letter_code
_entity_poly.pdbx_strand_id
1 'polypeptide(L)'
;MRELRDAQRTIQELPGKLGLIWPLTGPLDRAAILIKQGSAAPEPYYNVTTGQYHPLSTSSLTEPKISSITVRISELELWEDNWLERHAQHSDPDADDNGPDVEWRAFPDWDPDFDEGEMQLVKCCGESRPRVKQASLTVTPARDGLGYVTIHDYLSVVHPWLVSLQGELKAALTTLYDQPLEPDVQLSVNSTTLDDVTIETELNMFPVQGGSPVLPGAEPVGIGRGGGQWRSPFDPVMLSLAGISPANAMDLRGP
;
A
#
# COMPACT_ATOMS: atom_id res chain seq x y z
N MET A 1 -12.75 -25.40 -30.17
CA MET A 1 -13.02 -24.06 -29.62
C MET A 1 -12.85 -24.18 -28.11
N ARG A 2 -11.83 -23.54 -27.54
CA ARG A 2 -11.49 -23.63 -26.10
C ARG A 2 -11.97 -22.34 -25.46
N GLU A 3 -12.80 -22.48 -24.43
CA GLU A 3 -13.53 -21.39 -23.76
C GLU A 3 -12.57 -20.38 -23.11
N LEU A 4 -12.65 -19.13 -23.56
CA LEU A 4 -12.16 -17.96 -22.82
C LEU A 4 -13.15 -17.76 -21.66
N ARG A 5 -12.69 -17.89 -20.40
CA ARG A 5 -13.56 -17.65 -19.24
C ARG A 5 -13.50 -16.18 -18.84
N ASP A 6 -14.67 -15.62 -18.54
CA ASP A 6 -14.81 -14.29 -17.94
C ASP A 6 -14.11 -14.21 -16.57
N ALA A 7 -13.40 -13.10 -16.37
CA ALA A 7 -12.46 -12.83 -15.28
C ALA A 7 -13.15 -12.53 -13.93
N GLN A 8 -13.94 -13.47 -13.38
CA GLN A 8 -14.62 -13.34 -12.08
C GLN A 8 -13.91 -14.04 -10.91
N ARG A 9 -12.64 -14.43 -11.06
CA ARG A 9 -11.80 -14.90 -9.94
C ARG A 9 -10.49 -14.13 -9.96
N THR A 10 -10.05 -13.69 -8.77
CA THR A 10 -8.73 -13.08 -8.53
C THR A 10 -7.70 -13.80 -9.40
N ILE A 11 -7.12 -13.08 -10.34
CA ILE A 11 -6.23 -13.66 -11.34
C ILE A 11 -4.91 -13.94 -10.63
N GLN A 12 -4.78 -15.16 -10.10
CA GLN A 12 -3.58 -15.59 -9.40
C GLN A 12 -2.44 -15.82 -10.39
N GLU A 13 -1.34 -15.13 -10.08
CA GLU A 13 0.05 -15.35 -10.45
C GLU A 13 0.41 -15.22 -11.95
N LEU A 14 1.34 -14.31 -12.22
CA LEU A 14 2.14 -14.30 -13.43
C LEU A 14 2.75 -15.71 -13.68
N PRO A 15 2.88 -16.17 -14.94
CA PRO A 15 3.26 -17.54 -15.23
C PRO A 15 4.54 -17.99 -14.50
N GLY A 16 4.39 -18.91 -13.55
CA GLY A 16 5.47 -19.60 -12.84
C GLY A 16 6.36 -18.68 -11.99
N LYS A 17 5.99 -18.43 -10.72
CA LYS A 17 6.82 -17.67 -9.74
C LYS A 17 7.50 -16.43 -10.35
N LEU A 18 6.83 -15.76 -11.28
CA LEU A 18 7.36 -14.59 -11.95
C LEU A 18 7.05 -13.39 -11.07
N GLY A 19 8.11 -12.72 -10.60
CA GLY A 19 8.01 -11.46 -9.87
C GLY A 19 8.40 -10.30 -10.78
N LEU A 20 7.72 -9.17 -10.62
CA LEU A 20 8.12 -7.90 -11.21
C LEU A 20 8.65 -7.00 -10.09
N ILE A 21 9.84 -6.45 -10.29
CA ILE A 21 10.34 -5.32 -9.52
C ILE A 21 10.03 -4.11 -10.39
N TRP A 22 9.07 -3.30 -9.97
CA TRP A 22 8.43 -2.35 -10.87
C TRP A 22 8.38 -0.94 -10.28
N PRO A 23 9.47 -0.16 -10.45
CA PRO A 23 9.47 1.23 -10.07
C PRO A 23 8.62 2.08 -11.04
N LEU A 24 7.90 3.05 -10.49
CA LEU A 24 7.09 4.01 -11.24
C LEU A 24 7.93 5.22 -11.66
N THR A 25 8.95 4.98 -12.50
CA THR A 25 9.89 6.01 -12.96
C THR A 25 10.07 6.02 -14.47
N GLY A 26 9.90 7.21 -15.06
CA GLY A 26 10.18 7.44 -16.48
C GLY A 26 9.29 6.68 -17.47
N PRO A 27 9.65 6.66 -18.76
CA PRO A 27 8.98 5.83 -19.77
C PRO A 27 9.42 4.36 -19.66
N LEU A 28 8.61 3.43 -20.18
CA LEU A 28 8.81 1.98 -20.03
C LEU A 28 10.17 1.48 -20.55
N ASP A 29 10.73 2.08 -21.60
CA ASP A 29 12.04 1.75 -22.18
C ASP A 29 13.23 2.32 -21.38
N ARG A 30 12.95 3.06 -20.30
CA ARG A 30 13.94 3.61 -19.35
C ARG A 30 13.61 3.27 -17.91
N ALA A 31 12.42 2.73 -17.65
CA ALA A 31 12.01 2.27 -16.35
C ALA A 31 12.90 1.10 -15.92
N ALA A 32 13.36 1.13 -14.67
CA ALA A 32 14.21 0.09 -14.10
C ALA A 32 13.39 -1.16 -13.68
N ILE A 33 12.46 -1.58 -14.55
CA ILE A 33 11.62 -2.75 -14.32
C ILE A 33 12.49 -4.00 -14.46
N LEU A 34 12.48 -4.86 -13.45
CA LEU A 34 13.17 -6.15 -13.47
C LEU A 34 12.16 -7.29 -13.43
N ILE A 35 12.46 -8.34 -14.18
CA ILE A 35 11.79 -9.62 -14.12
C ILE A 35 12.60 -10.57 -13.24
N LYS A 36 11.94 -11.24 -12.29
CA LYS A 36 12.52 -12.29 -11.47
C LYS A 36 11.79 -13.60 -11.69
N GLN A 37 12.52 -14.65 -12.06
CA GLN A 37 11.94 -15.99 -12.25
C GLN A 37 12.41 -16.94 -11.14
N GLY A 38 11.51 -17.27 -10.20
CA GLY A 38 11.82 -18.18 -9.10
C GLY A 38 13.03 -17.72 -8.28
N SER A 39 14.09 -18.55 -8.23
CA SER A 39 15.33 -18.24 -7.51
C SER A 39 16.41 -17.60 -8.38
N ALA A 40 16.13 -17.30 -9.65
CA ALA A 40 17.09 -16.64 -10.53
C ALA A 40 17.35 -15.19 -10.10
N ALA A 41 18.49 -14.66 -10.55
CA ALA A 41 18.78 -13.24 -10.42
C ALA A 41 17.75 -12.42 -11.23
N PRO A 42 17.34 -11.23 -10.75
CA PRO A 42 16.48 -10.34 -11.53
C PRO A 42 17.18 -9.87 -12.82
N GLU A 43 16.43 -9.86 -13.93
CA GLU A 43 16.90 -9.43 -15.25
C GLU A 43 16.12 -8.19 -15.73
N PRO A 44 16.74 -7.26 -16.47
CA PRO A 44 16.05 -6.06 -16.94
C PRO A 44 14.95 -6.40 -17.94
N TYR A 45 13.78 -5.77 -17.78
CA TYR A 45 12.67 -5.92 -18.70
C TYR A 45 12.98 -5.36 -20.10
N TYR A 46 13.71 -4.25 -20.17
CA TYR A 46 14.20 -3.68 -21.42
C TYR A 46 15.72 -3.57 -21.37
N ASN A 47 16.38 -4.13 -22.38
CA ASN A 47 17.82 -4.07 -22.51
C ASN A 47 18.21 -2.85 -23.34
N VAL A 48 18.73 -1.81 -22.67
CA VAL A 48 19.15 -0.55 -23.32
C VAL A 48 20.30 -0.75 -24.30
N THR A 49 21.17 -1.74 -24.07
CA THR A 49 22.32 -2.04 -24.94
C THR A 49 21.89 -2.66 -26.25
N THR A 50 20.92 -3.58 -26.23
CA THR A 50 20.44 -4.27 -27.43
C THR A 50 19.20 -3.63 -28.04
N GLY A 51 18.50 -2.76 -27.32
CA GLY A 51 17.23 -2.15 -27.72
C GLY A 51 16.08 -3.16 -27.76
N GLN A 52 16.15 -4.24 -26.98
CA GLN A 52 15.19 -5.34 -27.03
C GLN A 52 14.50 -5.54 -25.68
N TYR A 53 13.21 -5.87 -25.73
CA TYR A 53 12.47 -6.33 -24.56
C TYR A 53 12.86 -7.76 -24.17
N HIS A 54 12.67 -8.09 -22.89
CA HIS A 54 12.90 -9.41 -22.35
C HIS A 54 12.09 -10.48 -23.12
N PRO A 55 12.59 -11.71 -23.34
CA PRO A 55 11.89 -12.75 -24.09
C PRO A 55 10.48 -13.09 -23.57
N LEU A 56 10.23 -12.88 -22.28
CA LEU A 56 8.90 -13.07 -21.66
C LEU A 56 7.91 -11.96 -21.99
N SER A 57 8.33 -10.85 -22.61
CA SER A 57 7.42 -9.78 -23.02
C SER A 57 6.25 -10.29 -23.87
N THR A 58 6.48 -11.30 -24.71
CA THR A 58 5.46 -11.93 -25.56
C THR A 58 4.70 -13.09 -24.89
N SER A 59 5.06 -13.46 -23.67
CA SER A 59 4.38 -14.52 -22.92
C SER A 59 2.99 -14.06 -22.47
N SER A 60 2.08 -15.02 -22.30
CA SER A 60 0.78 -14.74 -21.69
C SER A 60 0.96 -14.11 -20.32
N LEU A 61 0.15 -13.11 -19.99
CA LEU A 61 0.14 -12.50 -18.67
C LEU A 61 -0.32 -13.50 -17.59
N THR A 62 -1.20 -14.43 -17.96
CA THR A 62 -1.89 -15.33 -17.02
C THR A 62 -1.99 -16.76 -17.58
N GLU A 63 -2.17 -17.74 -16.69
CA GLU A 63 -2.63 -19.08 -17.04
C GLU A 63 -3.84 -19.46 -16.16
N PRO A 64 -5.04 -19.66 -16.74
CA PRO A 64 -5.36 -19.66 -18.16
C PRO A 64 -5.27 -18.27 -18.79
N LYS A 65 -5.10 -18.25 -20.12
CA LYS A 65 -5.03 -17.03 -20.93
C LYS A 65 -6.34 -16.24 -20.87
N ILE A 66 -6.23 -14.91 -20.77
CA ILE A 66 -7.37 -13.99 -20.73
C ILE A 66 -7.34 -13.00 -21.90
N SER A 67 -8.51 -12.55 -22.33
CA SER A 67 -8.69 -11.55 -23.39
C SER A 67 -8.78 -10.12 -22.89
N SER A 68 -8.85 -9.90 -21.58
CA SER A 68 -8.85 -8.58 -20.95
C SER A 68 -8.62 -8.68 -19.45
N ILE A 69 -8.09 -7.63 -18.85
CA ILE A 69 -8.00 -7.45 -17.40
C ILE A 69 -8.32 -6.00 -17.05
N THR A 70 -9.12 -5.77 -16.01
CA THR A 70 -9.35 -4.44 -15.46
C THR A 70 -8.53 -4.29 -14.20
N VAL A 71 -7.59 -3.36 -14.24
CA VAL A 71 -6.69 -3.02 -13.14
C VAL A 71 -7.32 -1.93 -12.30
N ARG A 72 -7.29 -2.10 -10.98
CA ARG A 72 -7.67 -1.11 -9.96
C ARG A 72 -6.50 -0.87 -9.02
N ILE A 73 -6.52 0.25 -8.30
CA ILE A 73 -5.42 0.66 -7.41
C ILE A 73 -5.96 0.77 -5.99
N SER A 74 -5.51 -0.11 -5.10
CA SER A 74 -6.08 -0.21 -3.75
C SER A 74 -5.93 1.10 -2.97
N GLU A 75 -4.81 1.81 -3.11
CA GLU A 75 -4.57 3.07 -2.39
C GLU A 75 -5.56 4.16 -2.79
N LEU A 76 -5.99 4.20 -4.05
CA LEU A 76 -6.97 5.18 -4.52
C LEU A 76 -8.40 4.78 -4.17
N GLU A 77 -8.68 3.48 -4.08
CA GLU A 77 -9.98 2.97 -3.61
C GLU A 77 -10.23 3.29 -2.14
N LEU A 78 -9.20 3.11 -1.31
CA LEU A 78 -9.29 3.32 0.13
C LEU A 78 -9.00 4.76 0.55
N TRP A 79 -8.61 5.65 -0.38
CA TRP A 79 -8.14 6.99 -0.01
C TRP A 79 -9.20 7.80 0.73
N GLU A 80 -10.44 7.77 0.26
CA GLU A 80 -11.55 8.50 0.87
C GLU A 80 -11.88 7.97 2.26
N ASP A 81 -11.94 6.65 2.43
CA ASP A 81 -12.20 6.01 3.71
C ASP A 81 -11.08 6.30 4.72
N ASN A 82 -9.81 6.16 4.30
CA ASN A 82 -8.65 6.50 5.15
C ASN A 82 -8.67 7.98 5.55
N TRP A 83 -9.08 8.86 4.64
CA TRP A 83 -9.22 10.29 4.94
C TRP A 83 -10.33 10.51 5.98
N LEU A 84 -11.49 9.87 5.83
CA LEU A 84 -12.59 9.98 6.79
C LEU A 84 -12.21 9.44 8.17
N GLU A 85 -11.60 8.26 8.23
CA GLU A 85 -11.14 7.65 9.49
C GLU A 85 -10.14 8.55 10.22
N ARG A 86 -9.18 9.14 9.49
CA ARG A 86 -8.21 10.10 10.05
C ARG A 86 -8.89 11.34 10.63
N HIS A 87 -9.95 11.83 9.99
CA HIS A 87 -10.60 13.09 10.36
C HIS A 87 -11.80 12.91 11.29
N ALA A 88 -12.27 11.68 11.54
CA ALA A 88 -13.44 11.38 12.37
C ALA A 88 -13.38 11.98 13.78
N GLN A 89 -12.19 12.19 14.35
CA GLN A 89 -12.01 12.77 15.69
C GLN A 89 -12.13 14.30 15.73
N HIS A 90 -12.11 14.97 14.57
CA HIS A 90 -12.16 16.44 14.46
C HIS A 90 -13.40 16.94 13.73
N SER A 91 -14.21 16.04 13.20
CA SER A 91 -15.38 16.36 12.39
C SER A 91 -16.63 15.75 13.03
N ASP A 92 -17.09 16.34 14.12
CA ASP A 92 -18.41 16.01 14.69
C ASP A 92 -19.44 17.00 14.10
N PRO A 93 -20.43 16.52 13.33
CA PRO A 93 -21.45 17.38 12.73
C PRO A 93 -22.30 18.11 13.78
N ASP A 94 -22.35 17.59 15.02
CA ASP A 94 -23.13 18.14 16.13
C ASP A 94 -22.26 18.95 17.13
N ALA A 95 -20.95 19.07 16.88
CA ALA A 95 -20.07 19.89 17.71
C ALA A 95 -20.18 21.38 17.37
N ASP A 96 -20.54 22.18 18.37
CA ASP A 96 -20.64 23.65 18.28
C ASP A 96 -19.29 24.34 17.98
N ASP A 97 -18.17 23.64 18.20
CA ASP A 97 -16.79 24.13 17.98
C ASP A 97 -16.04 23.19 17.03
N ASN A 98 -16.57 23.06 15.80
CA ASN A 98 -15.81 22.50 14.70
C ASN A 98 -14.55 23.37 14.49
N GLY A 99 -13.38 22.74 14.42
CA GLY A 99 -12.11 23.45 14.24
C GLY A 99 -12.13 24.36 13.00
N PRO A 100 -11.25 25.38 12.94
CA PRO A 100 -11.35 26.50 11.98
C PRO A 100 -11.25 26.12 10.49
N ASP A 101 -11.01 24.86 10.15
CA ASP A 101 -10.82 24.35 8.78
C ASP A 101 -11.76 23.19 8.40
N VAL A 102 -12.87 23.04 9.12
CA VAL A 102 -13.90 22.03 8.83
C VAL A 102 -14.98 22.64 7.94
N GLU A 103 -15.29 21.98 6.82
CA GLU A 103 -16.39 22.36 5.91
C GLU A 103 -17.32 21.18 5.69
N TRP A 104 -18.60 21.40 5.97
CA TRP A 104 -19.69 20.48 5.67
C TRP A 104 -20.59 21.07 4.59
N ARG A 105 -20.90 20.30 3.55
CA ARG A 105 -21.86 20.69 2.51
C ARG A 105 -22.44 19.46 1.82
N ALA A 106 -23.53 19.65 1.12
CA ALA A 106 -24.00 18.66 0.15
C ALA A 106 -23.01 18.55 -1.01
N PHE A 107 -22.64 17.31 -1.33
CA PHE A 107 -21.94 16.99 -2.57
C PHE A 107 -22.93 17.01 -3.74
N PRO A 108 -22.55 17.54 -4.91
CA PRO A 108 -23.42 17.51 -6.10
C PRO A 108 -23.77 16.09 -6.58
N ASP A 109 -22.92 15.14 -6.25
CA ASP A 109 -23.01 13.71 -6.57
C ASP A 109 -23.44 12.86 -5.36
N TRP A 110 -24.14 13.46 -4.39
CA TRP A 110 -24.69 12.74 -3.25
C TRP A 110 -25.69 11.66 -3.70
N ASP A 111 -25.53 10.45 -3.18
CA ASP A 111 -26.41 9.32 -3.46
C ASP A 111 -26.92 8.72 -2.14
N PRO A 112 -28.23 8.75 -1.84
CA PRO A 112 -28.79 8.22 -0.60
C PRO A 112 -28.55 6.71 -0.40
N ASP A 113 -28.26 5.97 -1.47
CA ASP A 113 -27.97 4.54 -1.39
C ASP A 113 -26.53 4.26 -0.92
N PHE A 114 -25.63 5.25 -1.00
CA PHE A 114 -24.20 5.09 -0.71
C PHE A 114 -23.64 6.10 0.32
N ASP A 115 -24.21 7.30 0.43
CA ASP A 115 -23.74 8.37 1.30
C ASP A 115 -24.60 8.48 2.59
N GLU A 116 -23.95 8.54 3.75
CA GLU A 116 -24.63 8.75 5.03
C GLU A 116 -24.94 10.24 5.29
N GLY A 117 -26.20 10.64 5.11
CA GLY A 117 -26.67 11.99 5.40
C GLY A 117 -26.40 12.99 4.26
N GLU A 118 -27.27 13.99 4.10
CA GLU A 118 -27.18 14.97 3.00
C GLU A 118 -25.98 15.93 3.15
N MET A 119 -25.55 16.17 4.38
CA MET A 119 -24.39 17.01 4.69
C MET A 119 -23.17 16.14 4.86
N GLN A 120 -22.20 16.32 3.97
CA GLN A 120 -20.98 15.52 3.93
C GLN A 120 -19.78 16.40 4.31
N LEU A 121 -18.82 15.79 5.01
CA LEU A 121 -17.56 16.43 5.32
C LEU A 121 -16.76 16.57 4.02
N VAL A 122 -16.43 17.80 3.61
CA VAL A 122 -15.71 18.06 2.34
C VAL A 122 -14.30 18.58 2.55
N LYS A 123 -14.03 19.17 3.72
CA LYS A 123 -12.73 19.69 4.09
C LYS A 123 -12.53 19.54 5.60
N CYS A 124 -11.33 19.18 6.02
CA CYS A 124 -10.93 19.13 7.41
C CYS A 124 -9.41 19.34 7.50
N CYS A 125 -8.91 19.95 8.58
CA CYS A 125 -7.47 20.14 8.82
C CYS A 125 -6.71 20.83 7.65
N GLY A 126 -7.40 21.64 6.84
CA GLY A 126 -6.82 22.29 5.66
C GLY A 126 -6.79 21.41 4.40
N GLU A 127 -7.15 20.14 4.50
CA GLU A 127 -7.18 19.16 3.42
C GLU A 127 -8.60 18.99 2.85
N SER A 128 -8.70 18.82 1.53
CA SER A 128 -9.98 18.50 0.88
C SER A 128 -10.19 16.99 0.83
N ARG A 129 -11.42 16.54 1.09
CA ARG A 129 -11.80 15.12 0.98
C ARG A 129 -11.55 14.63 -0.46
N PRO A 130 -10.82 13.51 -0.64
CA PRO A 130 -10.49 12.98 -1.96
C PRO A 130 -11.64 12.16 -2.57
N ARG A 131 -12.76 12.83 -2.87
CA ARG A 131 -13.96 12.18 -3.45
C ARG A 131 -13.74 11.81 -4.93
N VAL A 132 -14.25 10.65 -5.35
CA VAL A 132 -14.20 10.14 -6.74
C VAL A 132 -12.78 10.03 -7.30
N LYS A 133 -11.83 9.59 -6.48
CA LYS A 133 -10.43 9.36 -6.88
C LYS A 133 -10.11 7.92 -7.30
N GLN A 134 -11.11 7.04 -7.24
CA GLN A 134 -11.02 5.69 -7.75
C GLN A 134 -10.64 5.70 -9.24
N ALA A 135 -9.63 4.92 -9.59
CA ALA A 135 -9.15 4.81 -10.97
C ALA A 135 -9.12 3.34 -11.38
N SER A 136 -9.61 3.06 -12.59
CA SER A 136 -9.51 1.74 -13.19
C SER A 136 -9.08 1.81 -14.65
N LEU A 137 -8.37 0.77 -15.12
CA LEU A 137 -7.87 0.68 -16.48
C LEU A 137 -8.08 -0.73 -17.02
N THR A 138 -8.85 -0.84 -18.11
CA THR A 138 -8.98 -2.11 -18.83
C THR A 138 -7.87 -2.27 -19.86
N VAL A 139 -7.07 -3.31 -19.69
CA VAL A 139 -6.04 -3.75 -20.63
C VAL A 139 -6.63 -4.80 -21.56
N THR A 140 -6.42 -4.61 -22.85
CA THR A 140 -6.77 -5.58 -23.90
C THR A 140 -5.54 -5.93 -24.73
N PRO A 141 -5.49 -7.13 -25.36
CA PRO A 141 -4.41 -7.51 -26.26
C PRO A 141 -4.23 -6.49 -27.39
N ALA A 142 -3.01 -6.36 -27.90
CA ALA A 142 -2.77 -5.62 -29.14
C ALA A 142 -3.67 -6.12 -30.28
N ARG A 143 -4.11 -5.21 -31.17
CA ARG A 143 -5.07 -5.52 -32.25
C ARG A 143 -4.63 -6.66 -33.17
N ASP A 144 -3.33 -6.76 -33.44
CA ASP A 144 -2.72 -7.83 -34.25
C ASP A 144 -2.05 -8.91 -33.38
N GLY A 145 -2.37 -8.94 -32.09
CA GLY A 145 -1.78 -9.82 -31.10
C GLY A 145 -2.34 -11.24 -31.10
N LEU A 146 -1.97 -12.01 -30.08
CA LEU A 146 -2.25 -13.44 -30.00
C LEU A 146 -3.68 -13.77 -29.50
N GLY A 147 -4.54 -12.75 -29.37
CA GLY A 147 -5.90 -12.87 -28.83
C GLY A 147 -5.97 -13.02 -27.30
N TYR A 148 -4.85 -12.83 -26.62
CA TYR A 148 -4.74 -12.83 -25.16
C TYR A 148 -3.73 -11.78 -24.69
N VAL A 149 -3.89 -11.30 -23.46
CA VAL A 149 -3.05 -10.23 -22.89
C VAL A 149 -1.66 -10.79 -22.63
N THR A 150 -0.63 -10.14 -23.20
CA THR A 150 0.77 -10.45 -22.91
C THR A 150 1.31 -9.58 -21.78
N ILE A 151 2.47 -9.97 -21.23
CA ILE A 151 3.20 -9.14 -20.25
C ILE A 151 3.49 -7.75 -20.84
N HIS A 152 3.83 -7.67 -22.13
CA HIS A 152 4.07 -6.40 -22.79
C HIS A 152 2.81 -5.56 -22.97
N ASP A 153 1.68 -6.16 -23.37
CA ASP A 153 0.40 -5.44 -23.48
C ASP A 153 0.02 -4.81 -22.12
N TYR A 154 0.23 -5.55 -21.03
CA TYR A 154 -0.02 -5.08 -19.68
C TYR A 154 0.92 -3.93 -19.28
N LEU A 155 2.24 -4.14 -19.34
CA LEU A 155 3.20 -3.13 -18.89
C LEU A 155 3.18 -1.87 -19.75
N SER A 156 2.94 -1.98 -21.06
CA SER A 156 2.88 -0.84 -21.98
C SER A 156 1.69 0.08 -21.74
N VAL A 157 0.63 -0.43 -21.11
CA VAL A 157 -0.59 0.33 -20.82
C VAL A 157 -0.64 0.76 -19.35
N VAL A 158 -0.35 -0.17 -18.44
CA VAL A 158 -0.47 0.07 -17.00
C VAL A 158 0.66 0.94 -16.46
N HIS A 159 1.90 0.77 -16.92
CA HIS A 159 3.02 1.57 -16.40
C HIS A 159 2.85 3.08 -16.66
N PRO A 160 2.62 3.56 -17.89
CA PRO A 160 2.44 4.99 -18.12
C PRO A 160 1.17 5.53 -17.43
N TRP A 161 0.12 4.71 -17.28
CA TRP A 161 -1.06 5.09 -16.52
C TRP A 161 -0.74 5.31 -15.04
N LEU A 162 -0.04 4.38 -14.38
CA LEU A 162 0.37 4.54 -12.99
C LEU A 162 1.32 5.73 -12.79
N VAL A 163 2.25 5.95 -13.73
CA VAL A 163 3.13 7.13 -13.71
C VAL A 163 2.31 8.43 -13.82
N SER A 164 1.22 8.45 -14.60
CA SER A 164 0.34 9.62 -14.70
C SER A 164 -0.43 9.93 -13.41
N LEU A 165 -0.65 8.91 -12.56
CA LEU A 165 -1.35 9.03 -11.28
C LEU A 165 -0.41 9.28 -10.10
N GLN A 166 0.90 9.41 -10.33
CA GLN A 166 1.90 9.46 -9.26
C GLN A 166 1.63 10.53 -8.20
N GLY A 167 1.10 11.70 -8.59
CA GLY A 167 0.75 12.75 -7.63
C GLY A 167 -0.40 12.35 -6.69
N GLU A 168 -1.43 11.71 -7.21
CA GLU A 168 -2.56 11.21 -6.43
C GLU A 168 -2.15 10.04 -5.54
N LEU A 169 -1.32 9.13 -6.05
CA LEU A 169 -0.77 8.01 -5.28
C LEU A 169 0.06 8.49 -4.09
N LYS A 170 0.92 9.50 -4.27
CA LYS A 170 1.69 10.09 -3.17
C LYS A 170 0.78 10.73 -2.12
N ALA A 171 -0.29 11.39 -2.54
CA ALA A 171 -1.26 12.00 -1.63
C ALA A 171 -2.05 10.92 -0.85
N ALA A 172 -2.51 9.86 -1.52
CA ALA A 172 -3.19 8.73 -0.90
C ALA A 172 -2.32 8.02 0.14
N LEU A 173 -1.05 7.74 -0.19
CA LEU A 173 -0.10 7.14 0.74
C LEU A 173 0.23 8.06 1.92
N THR A 174 0.29 9.38 1.71
CA THR A 174 0.47 10.36 2.80
C THR A 174 -0.71 10.34 3.77
N THR A 175 -1.93 10.19 3.26
CA THR A 175 -3.14 10.00 4.09
C THR A 175 -3.06 8.68 4.85
N LEU A 176 -2.73 7.57 4.18
CA LEU A 176 -2.67 6.23 4.75
C LEU A 176 -1.63 6.09 5.88
N TYR A 177 -0.43 6.63 5.68
CA TYR A 177 0.66 6.51 6.66
C TYR A 177 0.69 7.61 7.72
N ASP A 178 -0.19 8.61 7.63
CA ASP A 178 -0.19 9.80 8.49
C ASP A 178 1.18 10.51 8.52
N GLN A 179 1.94 10.42 7.43
CA GLN A 179 3.28 11.00 7.31
C GLN A 179 3.51 11.58 5.91
N PRO A 180 4.05 12.82 5.81
CA PRO A 180 4.44 13.39 4.52
C PRO A 180 5.46 12.51 3.82
N LEU A 181 5.18 12.16 2.57
CA LEU A 181 6.17 11.53 1.72
C LEU A 181 7.17 12.54 1.18
N GLU A 182 8.45 12.16 1.14
CA GLU A 182 9.50 12.97 0.51
C GLU A 182 9.19 13.20 -0.98
N PRO A 183 9.51 14.39 -1.52
CA PRO A 183 9.15 14.75 -2.89
C PRO A 183 9.79 13.81 -3.92
N ASP A 184 10.99 13.28 -3.63
CA ASP A 184 11.75 12.35 -4.46
C ASP A 184 11.53 10.87 -4.08
N VAL A 185 10.56 10.56 -3.22
CA VAL A 185 10.25 9.16 -2.88
C VAL A 185 9.92 8.37 -4.16
N GLN A 186 10.56 7.21 -4.28
CA GLN A 186 10.33 6.27 -5.36
C GLN A 186 9.20 5.32 -4.98
N LEU A 187 8.18 5.29 -5.83
CA LEU A 187 7.06 4.38 -5.71
C LEU A 187 7.30 3.15 -6.57
N SER A 188 6.85 2.00 -6.08
CA SER A 188 6.92 0.72 -6.77
C SER A 188 5.61 -0.04 -6.65
N VAL A 189 5.32 -0.85 -7.66
CA VAL A 189 4.11 -1.66 -7.70
C VAL A 189 4.38 -3.01 -7.03
N ASN A 190 3.59 -3.35 -6.03
CA ASN A 190 3.49 -4.71 -5.52
C ASN A 190 2.43 -5.46 -6.34
N SER A 191 2.90 -6.23 -7.32
CA SER A 191 2.06 -6.95 -8.28
C SER A 191 1.70 -8.36 -7.79
N THR A 192 1.39 -8.53 -6.49
CA THR A 192 0.95 -9.82 -5.95
C THR A 192 -0.33 -10.30 -6.65
N THR A 193 -1.19 -9.35 -7.02
CA THR A 193 -2.35 -9.53 -7.88
C THR A 193 -2.24 -8.64 -9.11
N LEU A 194 -2.86 -9.07 -10.21
CA LEU A 194 -2.77 -8.37 -11.51
C LEU A 194 -3.95 -7.43 -11.76
N ASP A 195 -5.09 -7.67 -11.11
CA ASP A 195 -6.31 -6.89 -11.25
C ASP A 195 -6.50 -5.84 -10.15
N ASP A 196 -5.77 -6.00 -9.05
CA ASP A 196 -5.72 -5.06 -7.93
C ASP A 196 -4.25 -4.85 -7.59
N VAL A 197 -3.73 -3.67 -7.89
CA VAL A 197 -2.32 -3.33 -7.66
C VAL A 197 -2.20 -2.48 -6.41
N THR A 198 -1.24 -2.85 -5.56
CA THR A 198 -0.85 -2.06 -4.40
C THR A 198 0.44 -1.31 -4.70
N ILE A 199 0.54 -0.10 -4.16
CA ILE A 199 1.68 0.80 -4.35
C ILE A 199 2.44 0.93 -3.04
N GLU A 200 3.74 0.67 -3.10
CA GLU A 200 4.63 0.75 -1.96
C GLU A 200 5.76 1.75 -2.23
N THR A 201 6.32 2.32 -1.17
CA THR A 201 7.63 2.97 -1.26
C THR A 201 8.72 1.91 -1.34
N GLU A 202 9.81 2.15 -2.07
CA GLU A 202 10.90 1.16 -2.24
C GLU A 202 11.50 0.62 -0.92
N LEU A 203 11.38 1.36 0.18
CA LEU A 203 11.82 0.94 1.51
C LEU A 203 11.10 -0.33 2.03
N ASN A 204 9.89 -0.62 1.54
CA ASN A 204 9.06 -1.74 2.01
C ASN A 204 9.15 -2.99 1.11
N MET A 205 9.70 -2.86 -0.11
CA MET A 205 9.79 -3.95 -1.08
C MET A 205 10.79 -5.05 -0.69
N PHE A 206 11.66 -4.79 0.28
CA PHE A 206 12.57 -5.79 0.84
C PHE A 206 12.40 -5.84 2.36
N PRO A 207 11.67 -6.83 2.92
CA PRO A 207 12.07 -7.31 4.21
C PRO A 207 13.49 -7.85 4.04
N VAL A 208 14.48 -7.12 4.55
CA VAL A 208 15.80 -7.69 4.84
C VAL A 208 15.51 -9.00 5.56
N GLN A 209 15.87 -10.14 4.96
CA GLN A 209 15.77 -11.42 5.63
C GLN A 209 16.53 -11.29 6.96
N GLY A 210 15.78 -11.14 8.06
CA GLY A 210 16.30 -11.14 9.43
C GLY A 210 16.70 -9.80 10.06
N GLY A 211 16.21 -8.64 9.63
CA GLY A 211 16.47 -7.37 10.33
C GLY A 211 15.20 -6.60 10.66
N SER A 212 14.95 -6.33 11.95
CA SER A 212 13.90 -5.41 12.38
C SER A 212 14.04 -4.05 11.67
N PRO A 213 12.92 -3.36 11.35
CA PRO A 213 12.97 -2.06 10.69
C PRO A 213 13.75 -1.08 11.56
N VAL A 214 14.83 -0.52 11.01
CA VAL A 214 15.57 0.58 11.64
C VAL A 214 14.85 1.86 11.25
N LEU A 215 14.17 2.47 12.22
CA LEU A 215 13.60 3.80 12.08
C LEU A 215 14.72 4.83 11.81
N PRO A 216 14.53 5.76 10.87
CA PRO A 216 15.50 6.84 10.62
C PRO A 216 15.58 7.74 11.86
N GLY A 217 16.75 7.78 12.52
CA GLY A 217 17.01 8.59 13.71
C GLY A 217 17.77 7.90 14.84
N ALA A 218 18.03 6.59 14.76
CA ALA A 218 18.87 5.90 15.73
C ALA A 218 20.36 6.05 15.35
N GLU A 219 21.11 6.87 16.08
CA GLU A 219 22.56 6.91 15.95
C GLU A 219 23.19 5.55 16.30
N PRO A 220 24.23 5.10 15.58
CA PRO A 220 24.85 3.81 15.85
C PRO A 220 25.67 3.87 17.14
N VAL A 221 25.13 3.30 18.22
CA VAL A 221 25.92 2.95 19.42
C VAL A 221 26.89 1.85 19.02
N GLY A 222 28.18 2.14 19.16
CA GLY A 222 29.29 1.27 18.77
C GLY A 222 29.17 -0.15 19.33
N ILE A 223 29.40 -1.13 18.45
CA ILE A 223 29.35 -2.56 18.74
C ILE A 223 30.51 -2.93 19.68
N GLY A 224 30.21 -3.06 20.97
CA GLY A 224 31.03 -3.79 21.94
C GLY A 224 30.70 -5.28 21.88
N ARG A 225 31.68 -6.10 21.49
CA ARG A 225 31.62 -7.57 21.57
C ARG A 225 31.29 -8.03 22.99
N GLY A 226 30.21 -8.78 23.15
CA GLY A 226 29.96 -9.55 24.37
C GLY A 226 28.67 -10.37 24.23
N GLY A 227 28.81 -11.69 24.07
CA GLY A 227 27.68 -12.61 24.03
C GLY A 227 26.88 -12.56 25.33
N GLY A 228 25.56 -12.54 25.21
CA GLY A 228 24.65 -12.52 26.34
C GLY A 228 23.23 -12.82 25.89
N GLN A 229 22.70 -13.92 26.42
CA GLN A 229 21.39 -14.51 26.17
C GLN A 229 20.25 -13.55 26.52
N TRP A 230 19.39 -13.22 25.54
CA TRP A 230 18.21 -12.38 25.76
C TRP A 230 17.07 -13.19 26.41
N ARG A 231 16.62 -12.73 27.58
CA ARG A 231 15.36 -13.14 28.21
C ARG A 231 14.24 -12.24 27.69
N SER A 232 13.12 -12.83 27.28
CA SER A 232 11.92 -12.13 26.81
C SER A 232 11.28 -11.25 27.91
N PRO A 233 10.73 -10.08 27.57
CA PRO A 233 10.06 -9.20 28.53
C PRO A 233 8.55 -9.50 28.56
N PHE A 234 8.17 -10.62 29.16
CA PHE A 234 6.82 -10.81 29.68
C PHE A 234 6.94 -11.62 30.95
N ASP A 235 7.11 -10.93 32.08
CA ASP A 235 6.69 -11.47 33.37
C ASP A 235 6.15 -10.34 34.26
N PRO A 236 4.99 -10.54 34.91
CA PRO A 236 4.27 -9.53 35.67
C PRO A 236 4.91 -9.25 37.03
N VAL A 237 4.82 -7.99 37.47
CA VAL A 237 5.30 -7.52 38.78
C VAL A 237 4.52 -8.22 39.90
N MET A 238 5.13 -9.23 40.52
CA MET A 238 4.76 -9.75 41.84
C MET A 238 5.61 -9.05 42.90
N LEU A 239 5.03 -8.05 43.56
CA LEU A 239 5.57 -7.45 44.78
C LEU A 239 5.25 -8.40 45.95
N SER A 240 6.26 -9.14 46.41
CA SER A 240 6.24 -9.82 47.71
C SER A 240 7.38 -9.27 48.56
N LEU A 241 7.01 -8.53 49.60
CA LEU A 241 7.88 -8.09 50.69
C LEU A 241 7.32 -8.73 51.96
N ALA A 242 7.99 -9.79 52.41
CA ALA A 242 7.93 -10.29 53.79
C ALA A 242 9.34 -10.11 54.37
N GLY A 243 9.56 -9.63 55.59
CA GLY A 243 8.69 -9.14 56.64
C GLY A 243 9.59 -8.66 57.78
N ILE A 244 9.01 -8.22 58.90
CA ILE A 244 9.47 -8.38 60.29
C ILE A 244 8.41 -7.70 61.19
N SER A 245 7.84 -8.47 62.11
CA SER A 245 7.03 -8.07 63.28
C SER A 245 7.97 -7.90 64.50
N PRO A 246 7.60 -7.41 65.72
CA PRO A 246 6.26 -7.26 66.30
C PRO A 246 5.99 -6.05 67.24
N ALA A 247 4.73 -5.99 67.72
CA ALA A 247 4.22 -5.51 69.02
C ALA A 247 4.27 -3.99 69.38
N ASN A 248 3.09 -3.33 69.44
CA ASN A 248 2.39 -3.01 70.71
C ASN A 248 1.13 -2.14 70.53
N ALA A 249 0.08 -2.53 71.26
CA ALA A 249 -0.87 -1.74 72.06
C ALA A 249 -1.93 -0.79 71.44
N MET A 250 -3.17 -1.03 71.93
CA MET A 250 -4.29 -0.10 72.23
C MET A 250 -5.09 0.46 71.03
N ASP A 251 -6.31 -0.02 70.78
CA ASP A 251 -7.60 0.28 71.46
C ASP A 251 -8.02 1.75 71.32
N LEU A 252 -9.16 2.00 70.64
CA LEU A 252 -10.23 2.95 71.01
C LEU A 252 -11.31 3.09 69.88
N ARG A 253 -12.53 2.61 70.20
CA ARG A 253 -13.92 3.06 69.87
C ARG A 253 -14.14 3.99 68.65
N GLY A 254 -15.01 3.64 67.70
CA GLY A 254 -16.48 3.83 67.69
C GLY A 254 -16.88 4.74 66.51
N PRO A 255 -18.17 5.03 66.20
CA PRO A 255 -19.45 4.55 66.73
C PRO A 255 -20.11 3.41 65.93
#